data_AF-A0A952S8Q6-F1
#
_entry.id   AF-A0A952S8Q6-F1
#
_cell.length_a   1.000
_cell.length_b   1.000
_cell.length_c   1.000
_cell.angle_alpha   90.00
_cell.angle_beta   90.00
_cell.angle_gamma   90.00
#
_symmetry.space_group_name_H-M   'P 1'
#
loop_
_entity.id
_entity.type
_entity.pdbx_description
1 polymer ?
#
loop_
_entity_poly.entity_id
_entity_poly.type
_entity_poly.pdbx_seq_one_letter_code
_entity_poly.pdbx_strand_id
1 'polypeptide(L)'
;MSFAGKYRKMSNDLKILAIGGGKLRIAFDLIYPYTDRAGEISANLGEIEGEAMIKGDTAVFASSEFGPCTITIKFVRPGLVKVTQDGSDADCGFGHNVTAGGTYRKVSAAKPKF
;
A
#
# COMPACT_ATOMS: atom_id res chain seq x y z
N MET A 1 4.81 -15.87 11.24
CA MET A 1 4.36 -15.38 9.92
C MET A 1 5.56 -14.79 9.18
N SER A 2 5.66 -14.97 7.87
CA SER A 2 6.68 -14.28 7.07
C SER A 2 6.12 -12.94 6.60
N PHE A 3 6.70 -11.83 7.06
CA PHE A 3 6.36 -10.47 6.63
C PHE A 3 7.13 -10.08 5.36
N ALA A 4 7.04 -10.94 4.35
CA ALA A 4 7.67 -10.71 3.07
C ALA A 4 6.79 -11.20 1.91
N GLY A 5 6.78 -10.42 0.83
CA GLY A 5 6.17 -10.81 -0.43
C GLY A 5 5.49 -9.66 -1.15
N LYS A 6 4.88 -10.01 -2.28
CA LYS A 6 4.05 -9.11 -3.08
C LYS A 6 2.58 -9.46 -2.88
N TYR A 7 1.77 -8.44 -2.68
CA TYR A 7 0.34 -8.52 -2.48
C TYR A 7 -0.37 -7.64 -3.52
N ARG A 8 -1.59 -8.01 -3.89
CA ARG A 8 -2.34 -7.32 -4.95
C ARG A 8 -3.81 -7.13 -4.59
N LYS A 9 -4.34 -5.96 -4.96
CA LYS A 9 -5.76 -5.61 -4.95
C LYS A 9 -6.11 -5.03 -6.32
N MET A 10 -6.81 -5.81 -7.16
CA MET A 10 -7.03 -5.45 -8.57
C MET A 10 -5.70 -5.13 -9.26
N SER A 11 -5.52 -3.93 -9.80
CA SER A 11 -4.27 -3.47 -10.44
C SER A 11 -3.29 -2.80 -9.47
N ASN A 12 -3.61 -2.72 -8.17
CA ASN A 12 -2.75 -2.10 -7.16
C ASN A 12 -1.82 -3.13 -6.53
N ASP A 13 -0.53 -2.78 -6.45
CA ASP A 13 0.51 -3.61 -5.85
C ASP A 13 0.95 -3.09 -4.48
N LEU A 14 1.26 -4.04 -3.60
CA LEU A 14 1.86 -3.80 -2.28
C LEU A 14 3.05 -4.75 -2.12
N LYS A 15 4.25 -4.20 -1.98
CA LYS A 15 5.47 -4.94 -1.64
C LYS A 15 5.71 -4.79 -0.14
N ILE A 16 6.05 -5.89 0.53
CA ILE A 16 6.40 -5.90 1.96
C ILE A 16 7.68 -6.70 2.15
N LEU A 17 8.62 -6.17 2.93
CA LEU A 17 9.82 -6.87 3.36
C LEU A 17 10.18 -6.53 4.80
N ALA A 18 10.24 -7.52 5.69
CA ALA A 18 10.85 -7.34 7.00
C ALA A 18 12.34 -6.99 6.87
N ILE A 19 12.75 -5.92 7.56
CA ILE A 19 14.14 -5.42 7.56
C ILE A 19 14.81 -5.51 8.94
N GLY A 20 14.16 -6.15 9.91
CA GLY A 20 14.65 -6.30 11.28
C GLY A 20 14.21 -5.16 12.21
N GLY A 21 14.48 -5.29 13.50
CA GLY A 21 14.21 -4.23 14.49
C GLY A 21 12.74 -3.84 14.65
N GLY A 22 11.79 -4.72 14.30
CA GLY A 22 10.35 -4.38 14.31
C GLY A 22 9.93 -3.45 13.18
N LYS A 23 10.67 -3.44 12.05
CA LYS A 23 10.39 -2.62 10.88
C LYS A 23 10.13 -3.46 9.63
N LEU A 24 9.29 -2.93 8.74
CA LEU A 24 9.07 -3.40 7.38
C LEU A 24 9.44 -2.28 6.40
N ARG A 25 10.08 -2.62 5.29
CA ARG A 25 10.06 -1.77 4.08
C ARG A 25 8.79 -2.10 3.30
N ILE A 26 8.05 -1.07 2.92
CA ILE A 26 6.82 -1.18 2.15
C ILE A 26 6.91 -0.33 0.89
N ALA A 27 6.21 -0.76 -0.16
CA ALA A 27 5.97 0.06 -1.35
C ALA A 27 4.56 -0.19 -1.85
N PHE A 28 3.87 0.86 -2.25
CA PHE A 28 2.61 0.79 -2.98
C PHE A 28 2.81 1.34 -4.38
N ASP A 29 2.34 0.59 -5.38
CA ASP A 29 2.18 1.05 -6.76
C ASP A 29 0.66 1.03 -7.03
N LEU A 30 0.04 2.21 -7.05
CA LEU A 30 -1.42 2.38 -7.05
C LEU A 30 -1.95 2.94 -8.36
N ILE A 31 -3.14 2.47 -8.75
CA ILE A 31 -3.81 2.79 -9.99
C ILE A 31 -5.30 3.03 -9.71
N TYR A 32 -5.79 4.20 -10.11
CA TYR A 32 -7.21 4.53 -10.18
C TYR A 32 -7.63 4.70 -11.66
N PRO A 33 -8.23 3.68 -12.29
CA PRO A 33 -8.72 3.79 -13.65
C PRO A 33 -9.98 4.66 -13.72
N TYR A 34 -10.12 5.44 -14.77
CA TYR A 34 -11.31 6.25 -15.04
C TYR A 34 -11.55 6.39 -16.55
N THR A 35 -12.78 6.75 -16.92
CA THR A 35 -13.11 7.15 -18.29
C THR A 35 -13.04 8.66 -18.38
N ASP A 36 -12.29 9.18 -19.35
CA ASP A 36 -12.15 10.62 -19.54
C ASP A 36 -13.37 11.24 -20.23
N ARG A 37 -13.30 12.55 -20.51
CA ARG A 37 -14.41 13.27 -21.16
C ARG A 37 -14.66 12.84 -22.60
N ALA A 38 -13.68 12.24 -23.26
CA ALA A 38 -13.77 11.74 -24.63
C ALA A 38 -14.30 10.29 -24.69
N GLY A 39 -14.43 9.61 -23.54
CA GLY A 39 -14.86 8.21 -23.46
C GLY A 39 -13.69 7.23 -23.44
N GLU A 40 -12.45 7.71 -23.39
CA GLU A 40 -11.25 6.87 -23.40
C GLU A 40 -10.88 6.41 -21.98
N ILE A 41 -10.28 5.22 -21.88
CA ILE A 41 -9.81 4.69 -20.59
C ILE A 41 -8.45 5.32 -20.27
N SER A 42 -8.39 5.98 -19.12
CA SER A 42 -7.17 6.56 -18.54
C SER A 42 -6.98 6.07 -17.10
N ALA A 43 -5.86 6.41 -16.48
CA ALA A 43 -5.58 6.05 -15.10
C ALA A 43 -4.77 7.14 -14.38
N ASN A 44 -5.15 7.41 -13.14
CA ASN A 44 -4.30 8.15 -12.20
C ASN A 44 -3.41 7.14 -11.47
N LEU A 45 -2.16 7.54 -11.25
CA LEU A 45 -1.14 6.72 -10.61
C LEU A 45 -0.71 7.38 -9.31
N GLY A 46 -0.33 6.56 -8.33
CA GLY A 46 0.25 7.04 -7.09
C GLY A 46 1.22 6.01 -6.54
N GLU A 47 2.33 6.47 -6.00
CA GLU A 47 3.39 5.63 -5.47
C GLU A 47 3.78 6.12 -4.10
N ILE A 48 4.10 5.18 -3.20
CA ILE A 48 4.78 5.52 -1.95
C ILE A 48 5.67 4.38 -1.54
N GLU A 49 6.85 4.73 -1.03
CA GLU A 49 7.80 3.80 -0.47
C GLU A 49 8.29 4.30 0.89
N GLY A 50 8.44 3.41 1.86
CA GLY A 50 9.01 3.79 3.14
C GLY A 50 9.07 2.68 4.17
N GLU A 51 9.43 3.08 5.39
CA GLU A 51 9.51 2.19 6.55
C GLU A 51 8.21 2.22 7.37
N ALA A 52 7.65 1.05 7.65
CA ALA A 52 6.53 0.87 8.57
C ALA A 52 6.99 0.17 9.85
N MET A 53 6.52 0.65 11.00
CA MET A 53 6.74 -0.01 12.29
C MET A 53 5.73 -1.13 12.45
N ILE A 54 6.18 -2.34 12.78
CA ILE A 54 5.30 -3.50 13.01
C ILE A 54 5.28 -3.92 14.49
N LYS A 55 4.06 -4.09 15.03
CA LYS A 55 3.81 -4.67 16.35
C LYS A 55 2.76 -5.77 16.23
N GLY A 56 3.15 -7.01 16.52
CA GLY A 56 2.26 -8.17 16.37
C GLY A 56 1.90 -8.42 14.91
N ASP A 57 0.62 -8.27 14.56
CA ASP A 57 0.05 -8.49 13.24
C ASP A 57 -0.25 -7.19 12.48
N THR A 58 0.19 -6.04 13.00
CA THR A 58 -0.19 -4.73 12.46
C THR A 58 1.06 -3.88 12.23
N ALA A 59 1.23 -3.42 11.00
CA ALA A 59 2.27 -2.47 10.62
C ALA A 59 1.65 -1.10 10.33
N VAL A 60 2.32 -0.03 10.76
CA VAL A 60 1.86 1.35 10.57
C VAL A 60 2.97 2.13 9.89
N PHE A 61 2.65 2.72 8.76
CA PHE A 61 3.43 3.73 8.07
C PHE A 61 2.75 5.08 8.30
N ALA A 62 3.52 6.12 8.60
CA ALA A 62 3.01 7.47 8.76
C ALA A 62 3.92 8.45 8.01
N SER A 63 3.31 9.39 7.30
CA SER A 63 4.00 10.50 6.64
C SER A 63 3.22 11.79 6.89
N SER A 64 3.96 12.90 6.90
CA SER A 64 3.39 14.25 6.99
C SER A 64 3.88 15.14 5.83
N GLU A 65 4.39 14.55 4.75
CA GLU A 65 5.03 15.27 3.64
C GLU A 65 4.06 16.19 2.90
N PHE A 66 2.86 15.70 2.58
CA PHE A 66 1.80 16.45 1.88
C PHE A 66 0.58 16.76 2.77
N GLY A 67 0.54 16.14 3.95
CA GLY A 67 -0.55 16.20 4.91
C GLY A 67 -0.45 15.02 5.88
N PRO A 68 -1.25 14.97 6.96
CA PRO A 68 -1.24 13.84 7.88
C PRO A 68 -1.80 12.59 7.18
N CYS A 69 -0.90 11.66 6.84
CA CYS A 69 -1.26 10.37 6.23
C CYS A 69 -0.76 9.22 7.09
N THR A 70 -1.66 8.28 7.41
CA THR A 70 -1.32 7.03 8.08
C THR A 70 -1.85 5.85 7.29
N ILE A 71 -0.97 4.90 6.96
CA ILE A 71 -1.32 3.64 6.32
C ILE A 71 -1.14 2.51 7.32
N THR A 72 -2.25 1.86 7.67
CA THR A 72 -2.26 0.70 8.58
C THR A 72 -2.43 -0.59 7.78
N ILE A 73 -1.46 -1.49 7.88
CA ILE A 73 -1.43 -2.80 7.22
C ILE A 73 -1.62 -3.89 8.28
N LYS A 74 -2.79 -4.53 8.28
CA LYS A 74 -3.13 -5.64 9.18
C LYS A 74 -2.99 -6.99 8.47
N PHE A 75 -2.15 -7.86 9.01
CA PHE A 75 -1.96 -9.24 8.55
C PHE A 75 -3.08 -10.14 9.10
N VAL A 76 -4.21 -10.17 8.40
CA VAL A 76 -5.44 -10.86 8.85
C VAL A 76 -5.23 -12.37 8.98
N ARG A 77 -4.59 -12.99 7.99
CA ARG A 77 -4.24 -14.42 7.96
C ARG A 77 -3.15 -14.65 6.90
N PRO A 78 -2.50 -15.83 6.83
CA PRO A 78 -1.49 -16.09 5.82
C PRO A 78 -1.98 -15.76 4.41
N GLY A 79 -1.27 -14.86 3.74
CA GLY A 79 -1.56 -14.43 2.38
C GLY A 79 -2.68 -13.39 2.21
N LEU A 80 -3.24 -12.85 3.29
CA LEU A 80 -4.29 -11.82 3.24
C LEU A 80 -3.94 -10.65 4.16
N VAL A 81 -3.88 -9.45 3.60
CA VAL A 81 -3.66 -8.21 4.37
C VAL A 81 -4.80 -7.23 4.13
N LYS A 82 -5.20 -6.53 5.19
CA LYS A 82 -6.15 -5.40 5.11
C LYS A 82 -5.37 -4.11 5.31
N VAL A 83 -5.47 -3.20 4.36
CA VAL A 83 -4.86 -1.88 4.38
C VAL A 83 -5.94 -0.85 4.65
N THR A 84 -5.69 0.04 5.60
CA THR A 84 -6.53 1.20 5.91
C THR A 84 -5.69 2.45 5.70
N GLN A 85 -6.29 3.49 5.12
CA GLN A 85 -5.67 4.79 4.93
C GLN A 85 -6.46 5.79 5.74
N ASP A 86 -5.77 6.49 6.64
CA ASP A 86 -6.27 7.65 7.35
C ASP A 86 -5.58 8.89 6.77
N GLY A 87 -6.38 9.84 6.26
CA GLY A 87 -5.92 10.92 5.39
C GLY A 87 -6.52 10.81 3.98
N SER A 88 -6.73 11.94 3.32
CA SER A 88 -7.19 11.98 1.93
C SER A 88 -6.14 11.42 0.96
N ASP A 89 -6.56 11.20 -0.28
CA ASP A 89 -5.63 10.90 -1.38
C ASP A 89 -4.54 11.98 -1.51
N ALA A 90 -4.90 13.26 -1.34
CA ALA A 90 -3.98 14.39 -1.37
C ALA A 90 -3.04 14.41 -0.14
N ASP A 91 -3.55 14.16 1.07
CA ASP A 91 -2.72 14.12 2.29
C ASP A 91 -1.65 13.03 2.21
N CYS A 92 -1.97 11.91 1.54
CA CYS A 92 -1.05 10.81 1.29
C CYS A 92 -0.17 10.99 0.04
N GLY A 93 -0.26 12.13 -0.66
CA GLY A 93 0.54 12.44 -1.84
C GLY A 93 0.14 11.68 -3.12
N PHE A 94 -0.99 10.97 -3.12
CA PHE A 94 -1.47 10.22 -4.27
C PHE A 94 -2.34 11.07 -5.21
N GLY A 95 -3.27 11.84 -4.64
CA GLY A 95 -4.23 12.68 -5.35
C GLY A 95 -5.20 11.92 -6.27
N HIS A 96 -6.13 12.67 -6.88
CA HIS A 96 -7.01 12.21 -7.96
C HIS A 96 -7.68 10.83 -7.76
N ASN A 97 -8.21 10.57 -6.56
CA ASN A 97 -8.89 9.36 -6.10
C ASN A 97 -8.00 8.11 -5.95
N VAL A 98 -6.69 8.25 -6.04
CA VAL A 98 -5.76 7.16 -5.82
C VAL A 98 -5.64 6.91 -4.31
N THR A 99 -5.98 5.71 -3.85
CA THR A 99 -5.96 5.35 -2.41
C THR A 99 -5.39 3.96 -2.17
N ALA A 100 -4.67 3.79 -1.07
CA ALA A 100 -4.05 2.51 -0.68
C ALA A 100 -5.02 1.55 0.04
N GLY A 101 -6.17 2.06 0.49
CA GLY A 101 -7.13 1.32 1.30
C GLY A 101 -7.71 0.10 0.57
N GLY A 102 -7.80 -1.03 1.25
CA GLY A 102 -8.48 -2.23 0.73
C GLY A 102 -7.89 -3.54 1.22
N THR A 103 -8.32 -4.65 0.63
CA THR A 103 -7.84 -6.00 0.99
C THR A 103 -6.94 -6.53 -0.12
N TYR A 104 -5.69 -6.84 0.21
CA TYR A 104 -4.71 -7.36 -0.74
C TYR A 104 -4.43 -8.83 -0.49
N ARG A 105 -4.28 -9.60 -1.57
CA ARG A 105 -3.95 -11.03 -1.54
C ARG A 105 -2.52 -11.23 -1.97
N LYS A 106 -1.81 -12.13 -1.30
CA LYS A 106 -0.44 -12.47 -1.65
C LYS A 106 -0.39 -13.14 -3.02
N VAL A 107 0.43 -12.59 -3.90
CA VAL A 107 0.68 -13.12 -5.25
C VAL A 107 2.08 -13.70 -5.39
N SER A 108 3.00 -13.33 -4.50
CA SER A 108 4.34 -13.92 -4.45
C SER A 108 4.91 -13.91 -3.04
N ALA A 109 5.61 -14.98 -2.68
CA ALA A 109 6.39 -15.10 -1.44
C ALA A 109 7.88 -14.83 -1.64
N ALA A 110 8.34 -14.62 -2.88
CA ALA A 110 9.72 -14.26 -3.15
C ALA A 110 10.04 -12.91 -2.48
N LYS A 111 11.32 -12.72 -2.11
CA LYS A 111 11.83 -11.44 -1.62
C LYS A 111 11.56 -10.37 -2.69
N PRO A 112 10.73 -9.34 -2.41
CA PRO A 112 10.41 -8.33 -3.41
C PRO A 112 11.62 -7.44 -3.71
N LYS A 113 11.71 -6.99 -4.96
CA LYS A 113 12.56 -5.87 -5.37
C LYS A 113 11.74 -4.61 -5.18
N PHE A 114 12.32 -3.64 -4.49
CA PHE A 114 11.72 -2.33 -4.29
C PHE A 114 12.05 -1.50 -5.52
#